data_AF-A0A955XID7-F1
#
_entry.id   AF-A0A955XID7-F1
#
_cell.length_a   1.000
_cell.length_b   1.000
_cell.length_c   1.000
_cell.angle_alpha   90.00
_cell.angle_beta   90.00
_cell.angle_gamma   90.00
#
_symmetry.space_group_name_H-M   'P 1'
#
loop_
_entity.id
_entity.type
_entity.pdbx_description
1 polymer ?
#
loop_
_entity_poly.entity_id
_entity_poly.type
_entity_poly.pdbx_seq_one_letter_code
_entity_poly.pdbx_strand_id
1 'polypeptide(L)'
;FFIGDVRTSRRMINAQIDASIRVKDAVEPLLTTFDQVAPIVRAMNPNAVEFDKVQQLPAEPPNIDGGLLLTSPIPLEQGLNRTLSNFVTDVNMFFTLLDEHRKTTLGRDKAALESLSKGEDFFQKQYFAVLYTPLPPDTEPLKYVPPEGRVVAVTGKPTKNADETAWELPVVDRQGKEKQVPVQRVLRIEKNELMSSGDSNALTLYEKRVERLQTLLKRIQVYEESLKEQLKTQAARSKVFSI
;
A
#
# COMPACT_ATOMS: atom_id res chain seq x y z
N PHE A 1 -44.19 46.15 -0.71
CA PHE A 1 -44.32 45.22 0.43
C PHE A 1 -43.20 44.18 0.34
N PHE A 2 -42.08 44.39 1.05
CA PHE A 2 -40.85 43.58 1.04
C PHE A 2 -40.60 42.85 2.39
N ILE A 3 -41.66 42.49 3.11
CA ILE A 3 -41.57 41.92 4.48
C ILE A 3 -41.28 40.40 4.44
N GLY A 4 -41.51 39.73 3.29
CA GLY A 4 -41.20 38.31 3.08
C GLY A 4 -39.71 37.99 2.79
N ASP A 5 -38.91 39.01 2.47
CA ASP A 5 -37.54 38.82 1.96
C ASP A 5 -36.51 38.70 3.11
N VAL A 6 -36.60 39.60 4.10
CA VAL A 6 -35.64 39.68 5.20
C VAL A 6 -35.72 38.49 6.16
N ARG A 7 -36.93 37.99 6.49
CA ARG A 7 -37.09 36.86 7.42
C ARG A 7 -36.62 35.54 6.79
N THR A 8 -36.84 35.38 5.49
CA THR A 8 -36.43 34.21 4.72
C THR A 8 -34.93 34.20 4.50
N SER A 9 -34.36 35.36 4.14
CA SER A 9 -32.90 35.58 4.07
C SER A 9 -32.20 35.28 5.39
N ARG A 10 -32.71 35.79 6.52
CA ARG A 10 -32.12 35.52 7.86
C ARG A 10 -32.21 34.05 8.27
N ARG A 11 -33.31 33.36 7.96
CA ARG A 11 -33.44 31.90 8.19
C ARG A 11 -32.44 31.12 7.36
N MET A 12 -32.22 31.51 6.11
CA MET A 12 -31.23 30.91 5.23
C MET A 12 -29.81 31.07 5.78
N ILE A 13 -29.45 32.26 6.27
CA ILE A 13 -28.14 32.51 6.91
C ILE A 13 -27.93 31.63 8.14
N ASN A 14 -28.90 31.56 9.06
CA ASN A 14 -28.79 30.69 10.23
C ASN A 14 -28.67 29.21 9.83
N ALA A 15 -29.41 28.78 8.81
CA ALA A 15 -29.34 27.41 8.30
C ALA A 15 -27.97 27.10 7.65
N GLN A 16 -27.36 28.08 6.97
CA GLN A 16 -25.99 27.97 6.44
C GLN A 16 -24.94 27.87 7.55
N ILE A 17 -25.11 28.64 8.63
CA ILE A 17 -24.24 28.56 9.82
C ILE A 17 -24.36 27.16 10.45
N ASP A 18 -25.59 26.68 10.65
CA ASP A 18 -25.84 25.34 11.21
C ASP A 18 -25.27 24.22 10.33
N ALA A 19 -25.37 24.35 9.01
CA ALA A 19 -24.74 23.42 8.07
C ALA A 19 -23.20 23.47 8.17
N SER A 20 -22.62 24.66 8.29
CA SER A 20 -21.18 24.84 8.41
C SER A 20 -20.62 24.24 9.71
N ILE A 21 -21.35 24.40 10.82
CA ILE A 21 -21.00 23.76 12.11
C ILE A 21 -21.03 22.24 11.97
N ARG A 22 -22.11 21.67 11.43
CA ARG A 22 -22.20 20.21 11.22
C ARG A 22 -21.09 19.66 10.32
N VAL A 23 -20.78 20.37 9.24
CA VAL A 23 -19.69 20.00 8.32
C VAL A 23 -18.36 20.04 9.04
N LYS A 24 -18.08 21.10 9.81
CA LYS A 24 -16.87 21.18 10.62
C LYS A 24 -16.78 20.00 11.59
N ASP A 25 -17.82 19.76 12.38
CA ASP A 25 -17.83 18.68 13.38
C ASP A 25 -17.65 17.30 12.75
N ALA A 26 -18.22 17.08 11.56
CA ALA A 26 -18.05 15.85 10.80
C ALA A 26 -16.63 15.67 10.26
N VAL A 27 -15.98 16.76 9.81
CA VAL A 27 -14.64 16.74 9.18
C VAL A 27 -13.50 16.75 10.21
N GLU A 28 -13.74 17.29 11.40
CA GLU A 28 -12.74 17.41 12.48
C GLU A 28 -12.00 16.09 12.81
N PRO A 29 -12.65 14.92 12.89
CA PRO A 29 -11.97 13.65 13.12
C PRO A 29 -11.00 13.26 12.00
N LEU A 30 -11.34 13.59 10.74
CA LEU A 30 -10.46 13.35 9.59
C LEU A 30 -9.22 14.25 9.68
N LEU A 31 -9.41 15.55 9.94
CA LEU A 31 -8.32 16.51 10.11
C LEU A 31 -7.40 16.12 11.26
N THR A 32 -7.97 15.76 12.41
CA THR A 32 -7.21 15.34 13.59
C THR A 32 -6.37 14.09 13.30
N THR A 33 -6.97 13.08 12.66
CA THR A 33 -6.24 11.84 12.30
C THR A 33 -5.19 12.12 11.23
N PHE A 34 -5.49 12.98 10.27
CA PHE A 34 -4.54 13.39 9.25
C PHE A 34 -3.33 14.10 9.85
N ASP A 35 -3.53 15.06 10.76
CA ASP A 35 -2.46 15.77 11.47
C ASP A 35 -1.56 14.82 12.28
N GLN A 36 -2.11 13.76 12.85
CA GLN A 36 -1.36 12.74 13.58
C GLN A 36 -0.52 11.85 12.66
N VAL A 37 -1.07 11.45 11.51
CA VAL A 37 -0.47 10.44 10.62
C VAL A 37 0.46 11.06 9.57
N ALA A 38 0.19 12.29 9.15
CA ALA A 38 1.00 13.06 8.21
C ALA A 38 2.51 13.08 8.53
N PRO A 39 2.96 13.38 9.77
CA PRO A 39 4.39 13.38 10.09
C PRO A 39 5.03 11.99 9.98
N ILE A 40 4.28 10.92 10.33
CA ILE A 40 4.76 9.54 10.23
C ILE A 40 5.02 9.19 8.76
N VAL A 41 4.03 9.39 7.89
CA VAL A 41 4.11 9.08 6.45
C VAL A 41 5.17 9.93 5.76
N ARG A 42 5.31 11.21 6.13
CA ARG A 42 6.36 12.09 5.61
C ARG A 42 7.76 11.57 5.93
N ALA A 43 7.94 11.00 7.12
CA ALA A 43 9.22 10.49 7.57
C ALA A 43 9.53 9.07 7.06
N MET A 44 8.59 8.37 6.41
CA MET A 44 8.82 7.02 5.90
C MET A 44 9.84 7.03 4.76
N ASN A 45 10.78 6.07 4.79
CA ASN A 45 11.69 5.83 3.69
C ASN A 45 11.07 4.81 2.71
N PRO A 46 10.90 5.14 1.42
CA PRO A 46 10.43 4.17 0.44
C PRO A 46 11.38 2.97 0.30
N ASN A 47 12.69 3.21 0.37
CA ASN A 47 13.73 2.22 0.05
C ASN A 47 14.10 1.32 1.24
N ALA A 48 13.50 1.55 2.41
CA ALA A 48 13.77 0.78 3.61
C ALA A 48 12.48 0.53 4.37
N VAL A 49 12.22 -0.73 4.73
CA VAL A 49 10.99 -1.09 5.44
C VAL A 49 11.12 -0.72 6.91
N GLU A 50 10.27 0.21 7.36
CA GLU A 50 10.30 0.73 8.73
C GLU A 50 9.08 0.21 9.51
N PHE A 51 9.11 -1.07 9.89
CA PHE A 51 7.98 -1.74 10.55
C PHE A 51 7.44 -1.00 11.78
N ASP A 52 8.32 -0.38 12.57
CA ASP A 52 7.92 0.39 13.75
C ASP A 52 7.04 1.59 13.40
N LYS A 53 7.36 2.30 12.31
CA LYS A 53 6.53 3.42 11.81
C LYS A 53 5.20 2.92 11.27
N VAL A 54 5.20 1.78 10.58
CA VAL A 54 3.97 1.17 10.05
C VAL A 54 3.06 0.70 11.18
N GLN A 55 3.61 0.23 12.32
CA GLN A 55 2.83 -0.15 13.50
C GLN A 55 2.17 1.05 14.19
N GLN A 56 2.79 2.22 14.13
CA GLN A 56 2.22 3.47 14.66
C GLN A 56 1.03 4.00 13.85
N LEU A 57 0.82 3.50 12.62
CA LEU A 57 -0.34 3.87 11.82
C LEU A 57 -1.64 3.33 12.44
N PRO A 58 -2.74 4.11 12.40
CA PRO A 58 -4.04 3.68 12.89
C PRO A 58 -4.51 2.41 12.18
N ALA A 59 -5.08 1.48 12.95
CA ALA A 59 -5.61 0.23 12.40
C ALA A 59 -6.89 0.44 11.57
N GLU A 60 -7.70 1.42 11.96
CA GLU A 60 -8.95 1.77 11.29
C GLU A 60 -9.01 3.30 11.21
N PRO A 61 -8.44 3.90 10.15
CA PRO A 61 -8.56 5.33 9.96
C PRO A 61 -10.04 5.72 9.71
N PRO A 62 -10.47 6.90 10.19
CA PRO A 62 -11.84 7.34 9.99
C PRO A 62 -12.16 7.51 8.51
N ASN A 63 -13.42 7.30 8.14
CA ASN A 63 -13.91 7.52 6.78
C ASN A 63 -15.22 8.32 6.87
N ILE A 64 -15.39 9.28 5.98
CA ILE A 64 -16.65 9.99 5.83
C ILE A 64 -17.31 9.59 4.53
N ASP A 65 -18.59 9.20 4.62
CA ASP A 65 -19.45 9.11 3.45
C ASP A 65 -19.62 10.51 2.83
N GLY A 66 -19.14 10.69 1.60
CA GLY A 66 -19.29 11.93 0.85
C GLY A 66 -20.76 12.36 0.70
N GLY A 67 -21.70 11.41 0.78
CA GLY A 67 -23.13 11.70 0.82
C GLY A 67 -23.56 12.53 2.03
N LEU A 68 -22.93 12.36 3.20
CA LEU A 68 -23.30 13.07 4.43
C LEU A 68 -22.99 14.57 4.35
N LEU A 69 -21.92 14.95 3.65
CA LEU A 69 -21.43 16.33 3.57
C LEU A 69 -21.98 17.10 2.37
N LEU A 70 -22.30 16.41 1.27
CA LEU A 70 -22.66 17.04 -0.02
C LEU A 70 -24.16 17.07 -0.30
N THR A 71 -24.98 16.38 0.49
CA THR A 71 -26.44 16.33 0.31
C THR A 71 -27.22 17.34 1.15
N SER A 72 -26.53 18.23 1.88
CA SER A 72 -27.21 19.29 2.62
C SER A 72 -28.04 20.14 1.64
N PRO A 73 -29.37 20.28 1.86
CA PRO A 73 -30.24 21.07 0.98
C PRO A 73 -29.94 22.59 1.06
N ILE A 74 -29.05 22.99 1.96
CA ILE A 74 -28.63 24.37 2.17
C ILE A 74 -27.24 24.54 1.55
N PRO A 75 -27.07 25.42 0.54
CA PRO A 75 -25.79 25.62 -0.11
C PRO A 75 -24.80 26.26 0.88
N LEU A 76 -23.67 25.59 1.11
CA LEU A 76 -22.49 26.23 1.69
C LEU A 76 -21.96 27.31 0.74
N GLU A 77 -21.07 28.17 1.24
CA GLU A 77 -20.38 29.12 0.37
C GLU A 77 -19.62 28.40 -0.76
N GLN A 78 -19.67 28.98 -1.97
CA GLN A 78 -19.20 28.35 -3.20
C GLN A 78 -17.71 27.92 -3.13
N GLY A 79 -16.87 28.69 -2.44
CA GLY A 79 -15.47 28.37 -2.22
C GLY A 79 -15.25 27.18 -1.28
N LEU A 80 -16.05 27.07 -0.22
CA LEU A 80 -15.95 26.01 0.78
C LEU A 80 -16.34 24.66 0.20
N ASN A 81 -17.43 24.60 -0.57
CA ASN A 81 -17.92 23.36 -1.18
C ASN A 81 -16.85 22.65 -2.02
N ARG A 82 -16.14 23.39 -2.87
CA ARG A 82 -15.11 22.81 -3.75
C ARG A 82 -13.93 22.27 -2.94
N THR A 83 -13.40 23.07 -2.01
CA THR A 83 -12.26 22.68 -1.18
C THR A 83 -12.61 21.48 -0.29
N LEU A 84 -13.81 21.48 0.28
CA LEU A 84 -14.33 20.39 1.10
C LEU A 84 -14.46 19.09 0.30
N SER A 85 -15.06 19.13 -0.89
CA SER A 85 -15.19 17.94 -1.74
C SER A 85 -13.84 17.35 -2.11
N ASN A 86 -12.87 18.20 -2.48
CA ASN A 86 -11.51 17.76 -2.79
C ASN A 86 -10.85 17.13 -1.57
N PHE A 87 -10.95 17.76 -0.40
CA PHE A 87 -10.36 17.25 0.84
C PHE A 87 -10.95 15.90 1.24
N VAL A 88 -12.27 15.78 1.29
CA VAL A 88 -12.94 14.53 1.70
C VAL A 88 -12.54 13.38 0.75
N THR A 89 -12.53 13.65 -0.56
CA THR A 89 -12.14 12.65 -1.55
C THR A 89 -10.69 12.20 -1.36
N ASP A 90 -9.77 13.16 -1.25
CA ASP A 90 -8.35 12.87 -1.17
C ASP A 90 -7.96 12.23 0.17
N VAL A 91 -8.54 12.69 1.29
CA VAL A 91 -8.22 12.17 2.62
C VAL A 91 -8.80 10.78 2.82
N ASN A 92 -10.00 10.49 2.29
CA ASN A 92 -10.55 9.14 2.31
C ASN A 92 -9.70 8.19 1.45
N MET A 93 -9.23 8.64 0.28
CA MET A 93 -8.31 7.85 -0.54
C MET A 93 -6.97 7.64 0.19
N PHE A 94 -6.47 8.65 0.89
CA PHE A 94 -5.26 8.57 1.70
C PHE A 94 -5.41 7.54 2.80
N PHE A 95 -6.49 7.59 3.57
CA PHE A 95 -6.77 6.62 4.63
C PHE A 95 -6.99 5.20 4.12
N THR A 96 -7.61 5.03 2.96
CA THR A 96 -7.73 3.72 2.31
C THR A 96 -6.37 3.14 1.96
N LEU A 97 -5.49 3.94 1.34
CA LEU A 97 -4.13 3.51 1.00
C LEU A 97 -3.28 3.26 2.25
N LEU A 98 -3.53 4.02 3.31
CA LEU A 98 -2.83 3.89 4.58
C LEU A 98 -3.14 2.56 5.27
N ASP A 99 -4.43 2.22 5.34
CA ASP A 99 -4.90 0.94 5.88
C ASP A 99 -4.39 -0.24 5.04
N GLU A 100 -4.47 -0.14 3.71
CA GLU A 100 -3.92 -1.16 2.80
C GLU A 100 -2.42 -1.35 3.01
N HIS A 101 -1.65 -0.25 3.08
CA HIS A 101 -0.21 -0.29 3.33
C HIS A 101 0.11 -0.96 4.67
N ARG A 102 -0.61 -0.63 5.73
CA ARG A 102 -0.42 -1.24 7.05
C ARG A 102 -0.73 -2.73 7.03
N LYS A 103 -1.89 -3.14 6.51
CA LYS A 103 -2.33 -4.55 6.44
C LYS A 103 -1.40 -5.40 5.58
N THR A 104 -0.97 -4.88 4.44
CA THR A 104 -0.05 -5.60 3.54
C THR A 104 1.32 -5.74 4.17
N THR A 105 1.90 -4.66 4.69
CA THR A 105 3.26 -4.65 5.25
C THR A 105 3.38 -5.46 6.55
N LEU A 106 2.39 -5.38 7.45
CA LEU A 106 2.43 -6.10 8.73
C LEU A 106 1.83 -7.51 8.67
N GLY A 107 1.05 -7.81 7.62
CA GLY A 107 0.42 -9.10 7.40
C GLY A 107 1.08 -9.85 6.25
N ARG A 108 0.50 -9.69 5.06
CA ARG A 108 0.82 -10.47 3.85
C ARG A 108 2.31 -10.48 3.50
N ASP A 109 2.94 -9.31 3.48
CA ASP A 109 4.29 -9.11 2.97
C ASP A 109 5.34 -9.20 4.09
N LYS A 110 4.94 -9.29 5.35
CA LYS A 110 5.84 -9.16 6.51
C LYS A 110 7.01 -10.14 6.47
N ALA A 111 6.72 -11.44 6.28
CA ALA A 111 7.76 -12.47 6.25
C ALA A 111 8.75 -12.27 5.08
N ALA A 112 8.25 -11.85 3.91
CA ALA A 112 9.08 -11.57 2.74
C ALA A 112 9.95 -10.33 2.98
N LEU A 113 9.37 -9.23 3.47
CA LEU A 113 10.09 -7.98 3.77
C LEU A 113 11.13 -8.16 4.88
N GLU A 114 10.81 -8.94 5.92
CA GLU A 114 11.77 -9.28 6.98
C GLU A 114 12.94 -10.10 6.44
N SER A 115 12.68 -11.09 5.56
CA SER A 115 13.72 -11.90 4.93
C SER A 115 14.65 -11.07 4.03
N LEU A 116 14.12 -10.04 3.37
CA LEU A 116 14.90 -9.10 2.57
C LEU A 116 15.72 -8.15 3.46
N SER A 117 15.15 -7.67 4.57
CA SER A 117 15.80 -6.73 5.50
C SER A 117 16.96 -7.33 6.30
N LYS A 118 16.91 -8.65 6.58
CA LYS A 118 17.95 -9.35 7.34
C LYS A 118 19.24 -9.55 6.57
N GLY A 119 19.25 -9.25 5.27
CA GLY A 119 20.43 -9.37 4.43
C GLY A 119 20.85 -10.83 4.23
N GLU A 120 20.85 -11.25 2.98
CA GLU A 120 21.96 -12.04 2.41
C GLU A 120 22.19 -13.51 2.80
N ASP A 121 21.86 -14.01 3.99
CA ASP A 121 22.24 -15.41 4.34
C ASP A 121 21.49 -16.49 3.54
N PHE A 122 20.24 -16.22 3.14
CA PHE A 122 19.51 -17.18 2.30
C PHE A 122 19.89 -17.08 0.82
N PHE A 123 20.23 -15.88 0.32
CA PHE A 123 20.35 -15.62 -1.12
C PHE A 123 21.80 -15.48 -1.63
N GLN A 124 22.82 -15.40 -0.77
CA GLN A 124 24.22 -15.23 -1.21
C GLN A 124 24.84 -16.47 -1.88
N LYS A 125 24.22 -17.65 -1.79
CA LYS A 125 24.80 -18.88 -2.36
C LYS A 125 23.95 -19.57 -3.42
N GLN A 126 22.76 -19.08 -3.72
CA GLN A 126 21.76 -19.88 -4.45
C GLN A 126 21.74 -19.58 -5.95
N TYR A 127 22.39 -20.44 -6.73
CA TYR A 127 21.91 -20.70 -8.09
C TYR A 127 20.63 -21.51 -7.99
N PHE A 128 19.72 -21.32 -8.94
CA PHE A 128 18.53 -22.16 -9.04
C PHE A 128 18.69 -23.07 -10.24
N ALA A 129 18.39 -24.35 -10.04
CA ALA A 129 18.40 -25.36 -11.10
C ALA A 129 16.99 -25.89 -11.32
N VAL A 130 16.63 -26.10 -12.58
CA VAL A 130 15.43 -26.84 -12.98
C VAL A 130 15.82 -28.31 -13.14
N LEU A 131 15.31 -29.17 -12.26
CA LEU A 131 15.48 -30.62 -12.36
C LEU A 131 14.59 -31.18 -13.47
N TYR A 132 15.18 -31.91 -14.42
CA TYR A 132 14.46 -32.57 -15.50
C TYR A 132 14.69 -34.09 -15.48
N THR A 133 13.61 -34.87 -15.49
CA THR A 133 13.66 -36.33 -15.69
C THR A 133 13.50 -36.61 -17.20
N PRO A 134 14.48 -37.23 -17.88
CA PRO A 134 14.34 -37.55 -19.31
C PRO A 134 13.24 -38.60 -19.55
N LEU A 135 12.63 -38.52 -20.74
CA LEU A 135 11.95 -39.66 -21.35
C LEU A 135 12.99 -40.65 -21.92
N PRO A 136 12.68 -41.96 -22.00
CA PRO A 136 13.55 -42.93 -22.65
C PRO A 136 13.90 -42.53 -24.08
N PRO A 137 15.10 -42.88 -24.58
CA PRO A 137 15.63 -42.44 -25.88
C PRO A 137 14.78 -42.86 -27.10
N ASP A 138 13.86 -43.82 -26.94
CA ASP A 138 13.03 -44.36 -28.03
C ASP A 138 11.68 -43.65 -28.21
N THR A 139 11.47 -42.49 -27.57
CA THR A 139 10.20 -41.76 -27.65
C THR A 139 10.22 -40.81 -28.86
N GLU A 140 9.30 -40.97 -29.82
CA GLU A 140 9.20 -40.11 -31.01
C GLU A 140 9.11 -38.61 -30.64
N PRO A 141 9.73 -37.71 -31.42
CA PRO A 141 9.77 -36.28 -31.13
C PRO A 141 8.45 -35.60 -31.54
N LEU A 142 7.38 -35.86 -30.82
CA LEU A 142 6.10 -35.19 -31.03
C LEU A 142 5.70 -34.41 -29.78
N LYS A 143 5.86 -33.08 -29.86
CA LYS A 143 5.45 -32.07 -28.86
C LYS A 143 5.96 -32.36 -27.45
N TYR A 144 7.28 -32.33 -27.29
CA TYR A 144 7.88 -32.31 -25.97
C TYR A 144 7.49 -31.02 -25.21
N VAL A 145 6.64 -31.17 -24.20
CA VAL A 145 6.44 -30.18 -23.14
C VAL A 145 7.22 -30.73 -21.94
N PRO A 146 8.26 -30.04 -21.44
CA PRO A 146 9.01 -30.53 -20.30
C PRO A 146 8.06 -30.68 -19.08
N PRO A 147 8.02 -31.84 -18.37
CA PRO A 147 7.40 -31.97 -17.06
C PRO A 147 7.76 -30.85 -16.10
N GLU A 148 6.88 -30.60 -15.14
CA GLU A 148 7.06 -29.61 -14.08
C GLU A 148 8.40 -29.81 -13.37
N GLY A 149 9.35 -28.93 -13.68
CA GLY A 149 10.64 -28.89 -13.02
C GLY A 149 10.51 -28.34 -11.60
N ARG A 150 11.31 -28.86 -10.67
CA ARG A 150 11.40 -28.29 -9.32
C ARG A 150 12.52 -27.27 -9.27
N VAL A 151 12.19 -26.07 -8.83
CA VAL A 151 13.16 -25.01 -8.51
C VAL A 151 13.79 -25.36 -7.16
N VAL A 152 15.11 -25.59 -7.17
CA VAL A 152 15.88 -25.93 -5.97
C VAL A 152 17.02 -24.93 -5.76
N ALA A 153 17.25 -24.59 -4.49
CA ALA A 153 18.35 -23.77 -4.04
C ALA A 153 19.65 -24.60 -4.03
N VAL A 154 20.63 -24.16 -4.81
CA VAL A 154 21.91 -24.87 -4.98
C VAL A 154 22.98 -24.19 -4.13
N THR A 155 23.79 -24.92 -3.37
CA THR A 155 24.87 -24.33 -2.53
C THR A 155 26.27 -24.38 -3.15
N GLY A 156 26.42 -25.02 -4.32
CA GLY A 156 27.72 -25.22 -4.96
C GLY A 156 27.65 -25.50 -6.46
N LYS A 157 28.82 -25.70 -7.07
CA LYS A 157 28.88 -26.12 -8.48
C LYS A 157 28.45 -27.59 -8.59
N PRO A 158 27.78 -27.99 -9.68
CA PRO A 158 27.51 -29.41 -9.94
C PRO A 158 28.82 -30.20 -9.95
N THR A 159 28.88 -31.32 -9.26
CA THR A 159 30.00 -32.26 -9.24
C THR A 159 29.59 -33.54 -9.93
N LYS A 160 30.46 -34.22 -10.68
CA LYS A 160 30.12 -35.56 -11.17
C LYS A 160 30.05 -36.54 -10.00
N ASN A 161 29.10 -37.49 -10.06
CA ASN A 161 29.08 -38.66 -9.17
C ASN A 161 30.38 -39.48 -9.37
N ALA A 162 30.76 -40.28 -8.37
CA ALA A 162 31.90 -41.19 -8.38
C ALA A 162 31.98 -42.07 -9.64
N ASP A 163 30.84 -42.45 -10.21
CA ASP A 163 30.77 -43.28 -11.43
C ASP A 163 30.82 -42.46 -12.74
N GLU A 164 30.97 -41.13 -12.67
CA GLU A 164 30.97 -40.18 -13.80
C GLU A 164 29.74 -40.17 -14.72
N THR A 165 28.72 -40.98 -14.41
CA THR A 165 27.51 -41.17 -15.23
C THR A 165 26.48 -40.06 -15.06
N ALA A 166 26.48 -39.36 -13.94
CA ALA A 166 25.52 -38.31 -13.61
C ALA A 166 26.20 -37.12 -12.91
N TRP A 167 25.61 -35.94 -13.09
CA TRP A 167 25.98 -34.77 -12.28
C TRP A 167 25.18 -34.83 -10.98
N GLU A 168 25.79 -34.41 -9.88
CA GLU A 168 25.17 -34.26 -8.58
C GLU A 168 25.15 -32.78 -8.23
N LEU A 169 24.02 -32.35 -7.70
CA LEU A 169 23.80 -30.99 -7.31
C LEU A 169 23.60 -30.92 -5.80
N PRO A 170 24.44 -30.16 -5.07
CA PRO A 170 24.23 -29.93 -3.66
C PRO A 170 23.04 -28.99 -3.48
N VAL A 171 21.95 -29.50 -2.91
CA VAL A 171 20.73 -28.75 -2.63
C VAL A 171 20.46 -28.70 -1.14
N VAL A 172 19.92 -27.58 -0.67
CA VAL A 172 19.48 -27.42 0.71
C VAL A 172 17.98 -27.68 0.80
N ASP A 173 17.58 -28.59 1.69
CA ASP A 173 16.17 -28.82 1.95
C ASP A 173 15.56 -27.69 2.83
N ARG A 174 14.22 -27.70 2.99
CA ARG A 174 13.50 -26.71 3.81
C ARG A 174 13.95 -26.68 5.28
N GLN A 175 14.73 -27.66 5.72
CA GLN A 175 15.24 -27.81 7.08
C GLN A 175 16.72 -27.40 7.18
N GLY A 176 17.31 -26.85 6.12
CA GLY A 176 18.69 -26.39 6.10
C GLY A 176 19.72 -27.50 5.92
N LYS A 177 19.31 -28.73 5.62
CA LYS A 177 20.25 -29.85 5.41
C LYS A 177 20.66 -29.96 3.95
N GLU A 178 21.96 -30.08 3.73
CA GLU A 178 22.53 -30.33 2.40
C GLU A 178 22.29 -31.79 1.98
N LYS A 179 21.80 -31.98 0.75
CA LYS A 179 21.63 -33.28 0.10
C LYS A 179 22.19 -33.21 -1.31
N GLN A 180 22.86 -34.27 -1.74
CA GLN A 180 23.26 -34.45 -3.13
C GLN A 180 22.09 -35.05 -3.89
N VAL A 181 21.70 -34.41 -5.00
CA VAL A 181 20.64 -34.90 -5.87
C VAL A 181 21.23 -35.17 -7.25
N PRO A 182 21.05 -36.38 -7.83
CA PRO A 182 21.49 -36.66 -9.19
C PRO A 182 20.63 -35.86 -10.19
N VAL A 183 21.31 -35.20 -11.13
CA VAL A 183 20.73 -34.33 -12.15
C VAL A 183 21.38 -34.64 -13.50
N GLN A 184 20.57 -34.75 -14.55
CA GLN A 184 21.12 -34.94 -15.90
C GLN A 184 21.38 -33.63 -16.63
N ARG A 185 20.64 -32.55 -16.29
CA ARG A 185 20.82 -31.23 -16.88
C ARG A 185 20.58 -30.16 -15.82
N VAL A 186 21.45 -29.16 -15.80
CA VAL A 186 21.33 -27.99 -14.92
C VAL A 186 21.12 -26.77 -15.81
N LEU A 187 19.92 -26.20 -15.79
CA LEU A 187 19.68 -24.86 -16.30
C LEU A 187 19.94 -23.88 -15.17
N ARG A 188 21.02 -23.10 -15.28
CA ARG A 188 21.29 -22.00 -14.36
C ARG A 188 20.44 -20.82 -14.79
N ILE A 189 19.48 -20.44 -13.95
CA ILE A 189 18.73 -19.21 -14.14
C ILE A 189 19.44 -18.13 -13.33
N GLU A 190 19.76 -17.01 -13.97
CA GLU A 190 20.39 -15.89 -13.27
C GLU A 190 19.38 -15.22 -12.33
N LYS A 191 19.90 -14.65 -11.24
CA LYS A 191 19.11 -13.96 -10.20
C LYS A 191 18.09 -12.97 -10.80
N ASN A 192 18.48 -12.26 -11.85
CA ASN A 192 17.67 -11.23 -12.49
C ASN A 192 16.44 -11.80 -13.22
N GLU A 193 16.52 -13.06 -13.69
CA GLU A 193 15.43 -13.70 -14.44
C GLU A 193 14.37 -14.32 -13.51
N LEU A 194 14.78 -14.86 -12.37
CA LEU A 194 13.87 -15.37 -11.32
C LEU A 194 13.14 -14.27 -10.56
N MET A 195 13.78 -13.12 -10.42
CA MET A 195 13.17 -11.95 -9.80
C MET A 195 12.00 -11.38 -10.63
N SER A 196 11.79 -11.85 -11.87
CA SER A 196 10.69 -11.37 -12.71
C SER A 196 9.36 -12.11 -12.50
N SER A 197 9.35 -13.29 -11.85
CA SER A 197 8.21 -14.22 -12.02
C SER A 197 7.52 -14.81 -10.77
N GLY A 198 7.99 -14.56 -9.53
CA GLY A 198 7.46 -15.28 -8.34
C GLY A 198 6.97 -14.41 -7.18
N ASP A 199 7.89 -13.87 -6.38
CA ASP A 199 7.59 -13.20 -5.10
C ASP A 199 8.41 -11.90 -4.89
N SER A 200 9.17 -11.50 -5.90
CA SER A 200 10.19 -10.45 -5.85
C SER A 200 9.66 -9.02 -5.96
N ASN A 201 8.37 -8.79 -5.69
CA ASN A 201 7.74 -7.48 -5.81
C ASN A 201 7.37 -6.88 -4.44
N ALA A 202 7.57 -7.57 -3.31
CA ALA A 202 7.13 -7.04 -2.01
C ALA A 202 7.79 -5.69 -1.66
N LEU A 203 9.11 -5.56 -1.86
CA LEU A 203 9.83 -4.31 -1.62
C LEU A 203 9.45 -3.21 -2.62
N THR A 204 9.40 -3.53 -3.92
CA THR A 204 8.97 -2.57 -4.96
C THR A 204 7.51 -2.13 -4.79
N LEU A 205 6.62 -3.03 -4.33
CA LEU A 205 5.24 -2.68 -3.97
C LEU A 205 5.20 -1.82 -2.71
N TYR A 206 6.05 -2.10 -1.71
CA TYR A 206 6.20 -1.25 -0.53
C TYR A 206 6.65 0.15 -0.92
N GLU A 207 7.73 0.27 -1.71
CA GLU A 207 8.24 1.54 -2.26
C GLU A 207 7.12 2.34 -2.94
N LYS A 208 6.44 1.72 -3.91
CA LYS A 208 5.33 2.37 -4.64
C LYS A 208 4.19 2.81 -3.73
N ARG A 209 3.86 2.03 -2.69
CA ARG A 209 2.82 2.40 -1.72
C ARG A 209 3.25 3.61 -0.90
N VAL A 210 4.48 3.64 -0.39
CA VAL A 210 5.02 4.78 0.38
C VAL A 210 5.07 6.04 -0.49
N GLU A 211 5.58 5.95 -1.72
CA GLU A 211 5.62 7.09 -2.65
C GLU A 211 4.23 7.64 -2.97
N ARG A 212 3.26 6.74 -3.19
CA ARG A 212 1.87 7.13 -3.45
C ARG A 212 1.25 7.84 -2.24
N LEU A 213 1.48 7.32 -1.03
CA LEU A 213 1.05 7.97 0.22
C LEU A 213 1.66 9.36 0.38
N GLN A 214 2.97 9.51 0.14
CA GLN A 214 3.66 10.80 0.23
C GLN A 214 3.20 11.80 -0.83
N THR A 215 2.91 11.34 -2.05
CA THR A 215 2.38 12.19 -3.12
C THR A 215 1.00 12.72 -2.76
N LEU A 216 0.14 11.86 -2.23
CA LEU A 216 -1.20 12.24 -1.82
C LEU A 216 -1.18 13.17 -0.59
N LEU A 217 -0.29 12.89 0.37
CA LEU A 217 -0.03 13.74 1.53
C LEU A 217 0.33 15.17 1.09
N LYS A 218 1.30 15.32 0.17
CA LYS A 218 1.70 16.62 -0.36
C LYS A 218 0.53 17.34 -1.03
N ARG A 219 -0.31 16.62 -1.78
CA ARG A 219 -1.49 17.18 -2.44
C ARG A 219 -2.49 17.75 -1.44
N ILE A 220 -2.82 17.00 -0.38
CA ILE A 220 -3.78 17.43 0.65
C ILE A 220 -3.26 18.69 1.38
N GLN A 221 -1.97 18.71 1.71
CA GLN A 221 -1.33 19.83 2.41
C GLN A 221 -1.37 21.16 1.66
N VAL A 222 -1.56 21.15 0.33
CA VAL A 222 -1.69 22.38 -0.46
C VAL A 222 -2.93 23.18 -0.07
N TYR A 223 -4.01 22.53 0.33
CA TYR A 223 -5.30 23.19 0.57
C TYR A 223 -5.90 22.95 1.96
N GLU A 224 -5.30 22.07 2.76
CA GLU A 224 -5.75 21.75 4.11
C GLU A 224 -5.84 22.98 5.03
N GLU A 225 -4.78 23.79 5.11
CA GLU A 225 -4.76 24.99 5.97
C GLU A 225 -5.85 25.99 5.57
N SER A 226 -6.06 26.17 4.26
CA SER A 226 -7.13 27.01 3.74
C SER A 226 -8.51 26.46 4.11
N LEU A 227 -8.70 25.14 4.09
CA LEU A 227 -9.94 24.50 4.54
C LEU A 227 -10.17 24.71 6.04
N LYS A 228 -9.15 24.49 6.88
CA LYS A 228 -9.22 24.72 8.34
C LYS A 228 -9.64 26.15 8.66
N GLU A 229 -9.04 27.13 7.98
CA GLU A 229 -9.38 28.55 8.14
C GLU A 229 -10.82 28.86 7.69
N GLN A 230 -11.23 28.34 6.53
CA GLN A 230 -12.58 28.54 6.00
C GLN A 230 -13.65 27.93 6.93
N LEU A 231 -13.44 26.69 7.41
CA LEU A 231 -14.35 26.02 8.34
C LEU A 231 -14.45 26.76 9.67
N LYS A 232 -13.32 27.22 10.23
CA LYS A 232 -13.29 28.01 11.47
C LYS A 232 -14.05 29.33 11.30
N THR A 233 -13.81 30.04 10.20
CA THR A 233 -14.45 31.32 9.90
C THR A 233 -15.96 31.17 9.76
N GLN A 234 -16.42 30.15 9.02
CA GLN A 234 -17.84 29.90 8.81
C GLN A 234 -18.56 29.45 10.08
N ALA A 235 -17.94 28.57 10.87
CA ALA A 235 -18.51 28.11 12.14
C ALA A 235 -18.53 29.17 13.24
N ALA A 236 -17.65 30.19 13.17
CA ALA A 236 -17.60 31.29 14.14
C ALA A 236 -18.65 32.40 13.87
N ARG A 237 -19.40 32.32 12.76
CA ARG A 237 -20.43 33.32 12.43
C ARG A 237 -21.53 33.27 13.49
N SER A 238 -21.80 34.43 14.10
CA SER A 238 -22.91 34.55 15.05
C SER A 238 -24.24 34.41 14.33
N LYS A 239 -25.14 33.60 14.88
CA LYS A 239 -26.52 33.50 14.36
C LYS A 239 -27.18 34.87 14.41
N VAL A 240 -27.98 35.19 13.39
CA VAL A 240 -28.70 36.47 13.29
C VAL A 240 -29.84 36.56 14.33
N PHE A 241 -30.16 35.43 14.99
CA PHE A 241 -30.97 35.36 16.21
C PHE A 241 -30.38 34.30 17.16
N SER A 242 -30.21 34.65 18.43
CA SER A 242 -30.34 33.73 19.56
C SER A 242 -31.80 33.72 19.97
N ILE A 243 -32.40 32.54 20.17
CA ILE A 243 -33.73 32.45 20.80
C ILE A 243 -33.65 33.07 22.20
#